data_AF-A0A533V0Z7-F1
#
_entry.id   AF-A0A533V0Z7-F1
#
_cell.length_a   1.000
_cell.length_b   1.000
_cell.length_c   1.000
_cell.angle_alpha   90.00
_cell.angle_beta   90.00
_cell.angle_gamma   90.00
#
_symmetry.space_group_name_H-M   'P 1'
#
loop_
_entity.id
_entity.type
_entity.pdbx_description
1 polymer ?
#
loop_
_entity_poly.entity_id
_entity_poly.type
_entity_poly.pdbx_seq_one_letter_code
_entity_poly.pdbx_strand_id
1 'polypeptide(L)'
;MNNFLRQSLTGLWKEVLRVNKPLRFEEIVGHNDIKQIFVKAMHSKRPAHLLLVGSPGSAKTMFLTEIMRHHKDSYFVVGSNTTKAGLINQLFEGRPKFLLVDELEKMSITDQTSLLHLMETGIIS
;
A
#
# COMPACT_ATOMS: atom_id res chain seq x y z
N MET A 1 -10.46 42.34 -2.03
CA MET A 1 -9.71 41.08 -1.78
C MET A 1 -9.21 40.56 -3.13
N ASN A 2 -7.91 40.67 -3.39
CA ASN A 2 -7.31 40.41 -4.71
C ASN A 2 -7.53 38.96 -5.19
N ASN A 3 -7.82 38.79 -6.47
CA ASN A 3 -8.09 37.50 -7.13
C ASN A 3 -6.95 36.48 -6.92
N PHE A 4 -5.73 36.97 -6.74
CA PHE A 4 -4.53 36.18 -6.46
C PHE A 4 -4.58 35.43 -5.12
N LEU A 5 -5.06 36.08 -4.05
CA LEU A 5 -5.19 35.45 -2.73
C LEU A 5 -6.29 34.37 -2.73
N ARG A 6 -7.38 34.59 -3.48
CA ARG A 6 -8.43 33.57 -3.66
C ARG A 6 -7.91 32.33 -4.40
N GLN A 7 -7.16 32.51 -5.50
CA GLN A 7 -6.59 31.38 -6.25
C GLN A 7 -5.58 30.59 -5.40
N SER A 8 -4.66 31.28 -4.72
CA SER A 8 -3.64 30.64 -3.88
C SER A 8 -4.25 29.86 -2.72
N LEU A 9 -5.26 30.43 -2.04
CA LEU A 9 -6.02 29.72 -1.01
C LEU A 9 -6.75 28.51 -1.59
N THR A 10 -7.47 28.63 -2.72
CA THR A 10 -8.17 27.47 -3.32
C THR A 10 -7.23 26.33 -3.76
N GLY A 11 -6.02 26.65 -4.22
CA GLY A 11 -4.99 25.66 -4.52
C GLY A 11 -4.48 24.95 -3.27
N LEU A 12 -4.21 25.72 -2.21
CA LEU A 12 -3.81 25.20 -0.91
C LEU A 12 -4.88 24.28 -0.31
N TRP A 13 -6.15 24.69 -0.35
CA TRP A 13 -7.26 23.85 0.15
C TRP A 13 -7.44 22.59 -0.68
N LYS A 14 -7.32 22.66 -2.02
CA LYS A 14 -7.36 21.45 -2.87
C LYS A 14 -6.22 20.50 -2.53
N GLU A 15 -5.01 21.00 -2.31
CA GLU A 15 -3.87 20.13 -1.96
C GLU A 15 -4.03 19.54 -0.55
N VAL A 16 -4.46 20.33 0.43
CA VAL A 16 -4.75 19.86 1.80
C VAL A 16 -5.89 18.83 1.81
N LEU A 17 -6.94 19.02 1.01
CA LEU A 17 -8.04 18.06 0.85
C LEU A 17 -7.61 16.80 0.07
N ARG A 18 -6.69 16.94 -0.89
CA ARG A 18 -6.11 15.81 -1.63
C ARG A 18 -5.23 14.94 -0.74
N VAL A 19 -4.48 15.57 0.17
CA VAL A 19 -3.64 14.91 1.18
C VAL A 19 -4.48 14.19 2.25
N ASN A 20 -5.73 14.61 2.48
CA ASN A 20 -6.61 14.04 3.51
C ASN A 20 -7.82 13.26 2.96
N LYS A 21 -7.87 12.89 1.67
CA LYS A 21 -8.95 12.01 1.20
C LYS A 21 -8.73 10.61 1.81
N PRO A 22 -9.65 10.09 2.64
CA PRO A 22 -9.51 8.73 3.16
C PRO A 22 -9.46 7.76 2.00
N LEU A 23 -8.65 6.70 2.10
CA LEU A 23 -8.62 5.65 1.10
C LEU A 23 -10.04 5.09 0.94
N ARG A 24 -10.55 5.19 -0.29
CA ARG A 24 -11.85 4.63 -0.66
C ARG A 24 -11.63 3.70 -1.82
N PHE A 25 -11.98 2.44 -1.63
CA PHE A 25 -12.01 1.42 -2.67
C PHE A 25 -13.27 1.61 -3.53
N GLU A 26 -13.36 2.75 -4.23
CA GLU A 26 -14.52 3.17 -5.03
C GLU A 26 -14.70 2.24 -6.25
N GLU A 27 -13.59 1.79 -6.85
CA GLU A 27 -13.57 0.90 -8.01
C GLU A 27 -13.88 -0.58 -7.69
N ILE A 28 -13.97 -0.94 -6.40
CA ILE A 28 -14.24 -2.33 -5.98
C ILE A 28 -15.70 -2.42 -5.54
N VAL A 29 -16.53 -3.17 -6.25
CA VAL A 29 -17.92 -3.41 -5.83
C VAL A 29 -17.97 -4.48 -4.73
N GLY A 30 -18.76 -4.27 -3.67
CA GLY A 30 -18.89 -5.22 -2.55
C GLY A 30 -17.72 -5.20 -1.55
N HIS A 31 -17.50 -6.32 -0.85
CA HIS A 31 -16.40 -6.52 0.11
C HIS A 31 -16.29 -5.46 1.22
N ASN A 32 -17.43 -4.94 1.70
CA ASN A 32 -17.48 -3.81 2.61
C ASN A 32 -16.77 -4.08 3.95
N ASP A 33 -16.85 -5.31 4.44
CA ASP A 33 -16.14 -5.83 5.60
C ASP A 33 -14.62 -5.80 5.42
N ILE A 34 -14.12 -6.32 4.29
CA ILE A 34 -12.70 -6.32 3.95
C ILE A 34 -12.17 -4.89 3.81
N LYS A 35 -12.93 -4.00 3.15
CA LYS A 35 -12.58 -2.57 3.05
C LYS A 35 -12.41 -1.92 4.43
N GLN A 36 -13.28 -2.25 5.38
CA GLN A 36 -13.15 -1.74 6.75
C GLN A 36 -11.90 -2.27 7.46
N ILE A 37 -11.52 -3.53 7.22
CA ILE A 37 -10.27 -4.10 7.75
C ILE A 37 -9.06 -3.34 7.21
N PHE A 38 -9.01 -3.05 5.91
CA PHE A 38 -7.96 -2.22 5.33
C PHE A 38 -7.87 -0.84 5.97
N VAL A 39 -9.00 -0.14 6.11
CA VAL A 39 -9.03 1.18 6.75
C VAL A 39 -8.51 1.10 8.18
N LYS A 40 -8.92 0.09 8.96
CA LYS A 40 -8.43 -0.11 10.34
C LYS A 40 -6.93 -0.39 10.39
N ALA A 41 -6.42 -1.27 9.52
CA ALA A 41 -5.01 -1.60 9.43
C ALA A 41 -4.15 -0.39 9.03
N MET A 42 -4.63 0.46 8.12
CA MET A 42 -3.90 1.66 7.71
C MET A 42 -3.80 2.73 8.80
N HIS A 43 -4.73 2.74 9.76
CA HIS A 43 -4.74 3.67 10.88
C HIS A 43 -4.17 3.04 12.18
N SER A 44 -3.63 1.81 12.12
CA SER A 44 -3.09 1.16 13.31
C SER A 44 -1.80 1.85 13.79
N LYS A 45 -1.64 1.95 15.11
CA LYS A 45 -0.43 2.53 15.72
C LYS A 45 0.80 1.62 15.61
N ARG A 46 0.58 0.31 15.42
CA ARG A 46 1.62 -0.70 15.19
C ARG A 46 1.52 -1.20 13.75
N PRO A 47 2.63 -1.67 13.14
CA PRO A 47 2.56 -2.30 11.82
C PRO A 47 1.49 -3.39 11.78
N ALA A 48 0.65 -3.35 10.75
CA ALA A 48 -0.38 -4.33 10.48
C ALA A 48 -0.12 -4.96 9.11
N HIS A 49 -0.11 -6.29 9.07
CA HIS A 49 0.12 -7.06 7.85
C HIS A 49 -1.18 -7.76 7.46
N LEU A 50 -1.62 -7.60 6.21
CA LEU A 50 -2.85 -8.18 5.69
C LEU A 50 -2.53 -9.19 4.60
N LEU A 51 -3.07 -10.40 4.74
CA LEU A 51 -3.01 -11.45 3.72
C LEU A 51 -4.40 -11.63 3.09
N LEU A 52 -4.48 -11.51 1.77
CA LEU A 52 -5.71 -11.78 1.03
C LEU A 52 -5.65 -13.18 0.42
N VAL A 53 -6.61 -14.04 0.74
CA VAL A 53 -6.73 -15.40 0.19
C VAL A 53 -8.11 -15.55 -0.45
N GLY A 54 -8.15 -16.10 -1.67
CA GLY A 54 -9.38 -16.35 -2.39
C GLY A 54 -9.12 -16.79 -3.83
N SER A 55 -10.15 -17.26 -4.53
CA SER A 55 -10.06 -17.74 -5.92
C SER A 55 -9.49 -16.67 -6.87
N PRO A 56 -8.93 -17.05 -8.04
CA PRO A 56 -8.61 -16.11 -9.10
C PRO A 56 -9.82 -15.21 -9.45
N GLY A 57 -9.57 -13.93 -9.75
CA GLY A 57 -10.64 -12.97 -10.09
C GLY A 57 -11.42 -12.36 -8.91
N SER A 58 -11.05 -12.65 -7.66
CA SER A 58 -11.71 -12.11 -6.44
C SER A 58 -11.26 -10.68 -6.04
N ALA A 59 -10.83 -9.85 -7.00
CA ALA A 59 -10.41 -8.46 -6.79
C ALA A 59 -9.19 -8.23 -5.85
N LYS A 60 -8.43 -9.27 -5.47
CA LYS A 60 -7.24 -9.14 -4.59
C LYS A 60 -6.22 -8.12 -5.12
N THR A 61 -5.81 -8.27 -6.39
CA THR A 61 -4.93 -7.31 -7.07
C THR A 61 -5.54 -5.91 -7.15
N MET A 62 -6.87 -5.79 -7.26
CA MET A 62 -7.53 -4.48 -7.27
C MET A 62 -7.38 -3.76 -5.92
N PHE A 63 -7.48 -4.47 -4.79
CA PHE A 63 -7.21 -3.88 -3.48
C PHE A 63 -5.79 -3.30 -3.41
N LEU A 64 -4.78 -4.05 -3.84
CA LEU A 64 -3.39 -3.61 -3.83
C LEU A 64 -3.17 -2.41 -4.77
N THR A 65 -3.71 -2.46 -5.99
CA THR A 65 -3.53 -1.39 -6.99
C THR A 65 -4.26 -0.10 -6.62
N GLU A 66 -5.42 -0.18 -5.95
CA GLU A 66 -6.09 1.01 -5.39
C GLU A 66 -5.25 1.67 -4.29
N ILE A 67 -4.62 0.88 -3.41
CA ILE A 67 -3.67 1.43 -2.42
C ILE A 67 -2.52 2.14 -3.14
N MET A 68 -1.91 1.49 -4.14
CA MET A 68 -0.82 2.07 -4.92
C MET A 68 -1.21 3.38 -5.63
N ARG A 69 -2.44 3.46 -6.14
CA ARG A 69 -2.96 4.68 -6.80
C ARG A 69 -3.05 5.85 -5.82
N HIS A 70 -3.55 5.59 -4.61
CA HIS A 70 -3.79 6.62 -3.59
C HIS A 70 -2.57 6.94 -2.72
N HIS A 71 -1.64 5.99 -2.54
CA HIS A 71 -0.45 6.11 -1.71
C HIS A 71 0.82 5.99 -2.56
N LYS A 72 1.40 7.13 -2.93
CA LYS A 72 2.61 7.19 -3.77
C LYS A 72 3.88 6.72 -3.07
N ASP A 73 3.84 6.66 -1.73
CA ASP A 73 4.84 6.09 -0.84
C ASP A 73 4.68 4.58 -0.65
N SER A 74 4.01 3.90 -1.58
CA SER A 74 3.89 2.44 -1.60
C SER A 74 4.86 1.82 -2.60
N TYR A 75 5.25 0.57 -2.34
CA TYR A 75 6.04 -0.24 -3.25
C TYR A 75 5.24 -1.48 -3.63
N PHE A 76 4.96 -1.62 -4.93
CA PHE A 76 4.23 -2.75 -5.49
C PHE A 76 5.18 -3.73 -6.15
N VAL A 77 5.03 -5.01 -5.81
CA VAL A 77 5.86 -6.08 -6.34
C VAL A 77 5.00 -7.32 -6.63
N VAL A 78 5.35 -8.04 -7.70
CA VAL A 78 4.74 -9.32 -8.05
C VAL A 78 5.72 -10.43 -7.66
N GLY A 79 5.25 -11.44 -6.92
CA GLY A 79 6.09 -12.49 -6.34
C GLY A 79 7.00 -13.18 -7.36
N SER A 80 6.50 -13.43 -8.57
CA SER A 80 7.25 -14.04 -9.67
C SER A 80 8.41 -13.19 -10.23
N ASN A 81 8.35 -11.86 -10.04
CA ASN A 81 9.34 -10.90 -10.58
C ASN A 81 10.20 -10.25 -9.48
N THR A 82 10.27 -10.89 -8.31
CA THR A 82 11.04 -10.38 -7.16
C THR A 82 12.35 -11.12 -7.00
N THR A 83 13.39 -10.42 -6.57
CA THR A 83 14.62 -11.03 -6.05
C THR A 83 14.91 -10.47 -4.68
N LYS A 84 15.56 -11.25 -3.80
CA LYS A 84 15.95 -10.81 -2.45
C LYS A 84 16.69 -9.49 -2.49
N ALA A 85 17.74 -9.39 -3.31
CA ALA A 85 18.54 -8.17 -3.42
C ALA A 85 17.70 -6.97 -3.87
N GLY A 86 16.84 -7.14 -4.87
CA GLY A 86 15.95 -6.07 -5.36
C GLY A 86 14.94 -5.62 -4.30
N LEU A 87 14.29 -6.57 -3.63
CA LEU A 87 13.34 -6.30 -2.54
C LEU A 87 14.01 -5.57 -1.39
N ILE A 88 15.17 -6.06 -0.94
CA ILE A 88 15.93 -5.50 0.18
C ILE A 88 16.38 -4.06 -0.14
N ASN A 89 16.93 -3.82 -1.34
CA ASN A 89 17.35 -2.48 -1.75
C ASN A 89 16.18 -1.49 -1.76
N GLN A 90 15.03 -1.89 -2.31
CA GLN A 90 13.84 -1.04 -2.35
C GLN A 90 13.29 -0.73 -0.95
N LEU A 91 13.34 -1.70 -0.04
CA LEU A 91 12.94 -1.50 1.35
C LEU A 91 13.90 -0.59 2.12
N PHE A 92 15.21 -0.68 1.87
CA PHE A 92 16.22 0.16 2.51
C PHE A 92 16.24 1.60 1.99
N GLU A 93 16.22 1.76 0.66
CA GLU A 93 16.33 3.06 -0.01
C GLU A 93 14.99 3.79 -0.01
N GLY A 94 13.94 3.10 -0.48
CA GLY A 94 12.62 3.68 -0.67
C GLY A 94 11.82 3.82 0.63
N ARG A 95 12.09 2.97 1.63
CA ARG A 95 11.37 2.90 2.92
C ARG A 95 9.85 3.10 2.75
N PRO A 96 9.21 2.29 1.90
CA PRO A 96 7.82 2.49 1.56
C PRO A 96 6.94 2.35 2.80
N LYS A 97 5.91 3.19 2.89
CA LYS A 97 4.89 3.09 3.94
C LYS A 97 4.04 1.83 3.79
N PHE A 98 3.79 1.42 2.55
CA PHE A 98 3.05 0.21 2.23
C PHE A 98 3.85 -0.67 1.28
N LEU A 99 4.16 -1.88 1.73
CA LEU A 99 4.66 -2.95 0.87
C LEU A 99 3.48 -3.77 0.34
N LEU A 100 3.30 -3.79 -0.97
CA LEU A 100 2.19 -4.44 -1.65
C LEU A 100 2.74 -5.61 -2.47
N VAL A 101 2.42 -6.84 -2.06
CA VAL A 101 2.91 -8.06 -2.73
C VAL A 101 1.73 -8.77 -3.38
N ASP A 102 1.73 -8.82 -4.71
CA ASP A 102 0.80 -9.65 -5.47
C ASP A 102 1.43 -11.01 -5.80
N GLU A 103 0.60 -12.03 -5.99
CA GLU A 103 1.05 -13.41 -6.24
C GLU A 103 2.14 -13.88 -5.26
N LEU A 104 1.94 -13.65 -3.96
CA LEU A 104 2.90 -14.02 -2.90
C LEU A 104 3.29 -15.51 -2.97
N GLU A 105 2.36 -16.38 -3.38
CA GLU A 105 2.60 -17.81 -3.55
C GLU A 105 3.60 -18.15 -4.67
N LYS A 106 3.90 -17.20 -5.56
CA LYS A 106 4.92 -17.34 -6.62
C LYS A 106 6.29 -16.83 -6.20
N MET A 107 6.38 -16.17 -5.04
CA MET A 107 7.63 -15.64 -4.50
C MET A 107 8.54 -16.78 -4.01
N SER A 108 9.85 -16.64 -4.21
CA SER A 108 10.82 -17.64 -3.75
C SER A 108 10.86 -17.73 -2.22
N ILE A 109 11.22 -18.91 -1.69
CA ILE A 109 11.35 -19.13 -0.24
C ILE A 109 12.38 -18.17 0.39
N THR A 110 13.45 -17.88 -0.34
CA THR A 110 14.51 -16.96 0.10
C THR A 110 13.98 -15.54 0.29
N ASP A 111 13.12 -15.07 -0.62
CA ASP A 111 12.53 -13.73 -0.53
C ASP A 111 11.44 -13.67 0.56
N GLN A 112 10.64 -14.73 0.69
CA GLN A 112 9.65 -14.85 1.78
C GLN A 112 10.32 -14.84 3.16
N THR A 113 11.48 -15.48 3.32
CA THR A 113 12.26 -15.44 4.57
C THR A 113 12.69 -14.02 4.92
N SER A 114 13.07 -13.20 3.93
CA SER A 114 13.39 -11.80 4.14
C SER A 114 12.16 -10.97 4.59
N LEU A 115 10.98 -11.24 4.03
CA LEU A 115 9.74 -10.62 4.50
C LEU A 115 9.41 -11.02 5.95
N LEU A 116 9.63 -12.29 6.31
CA LEU A 116 9.36 -12.78 7.66
C LEU A 116 10.17 -12.03 8.72
N HIS A 117 11.49 -11.87 8.51
CA HIS A 117 12.34 -11.12 9.44
C HIS A 117 11.94 -9.65 9.57
N LEU A 118 11.57 -9.02 8.46
CA LEU A 118 11.06 -7.65 8.45
C LEU A 118 9.76 -7.53 9.25
N MET A 119 8.82 -8.47 9.06
CA MET A 119 7.54 -8.46 9.77
C MET A 119 7.68 -8.72 11.27
N GLU A 120 8.66 -9.53 11.67
CA GLU A 120 8.92 -9.84 13.08
C GLU A 120 9.60 -8.69 13.82
N THR A 121 10.64 -8.10 13.21
CA THR A 121 11.56 -7.19 13.90
C THR A 121 11.43 -5.73 13.48
N GLY A 122 10.83 -5.48 12.31
CA GLY A 122 10.89 -4.18 11.63
C GLY A 122 12.28 -3.86 11.06
N ILE A 123 13.22 -4.80 11.10
CA ILE A 123 14.61 -4.63 10.66
C ILE A 123 14.84 -5.49 9.41
N ILE A 124 15.64 -4.94 8.51
CA ILE A 124 16.11 -5.63 7.31
C ILE A 124 17.58 -5.97 7.54
N SER A 125 17.98 -7.23 7.26
CA SER A 125 19.35 -7.73 7.42
C SER A 125 19.82 -8.51 6.21
#